data_AF-A0A455AWQ0-F1
#
_entry.id   AF-A0A455AWQ0-F1
#
_cell.length_a   1.000
_cell.length_b   1.000
_cell.length_c   1.000
_cell.angle_alpha   90.00
_cell.angle_beta   90.00
_cell.angle_gamma   90.00
#
_symmetry.space_group_name_H-M   'P 1'
#
loop_
_entity.id
_entity.type
_entity.pdbx_description
1 polymer ?
#
loop_
_entity_poly.entity_id
_entity_poly.type
_entity_poly.pdbx_seq_one_letter_code
_entity_poly.pdbx_strand_id
1 'polypeptide(L)'
;MSLSRSEEMHRLTENVYKTIMEQFNPSLRNFIAMGKNYEKALAGVTYAAKGYFDALVKMGELASESQGSKELGKTLKCGRDPRSP
;
A
#
# COMPACT_ATOMS: atom_id res chain seq x y z
N MET A 1 -41.27 33.86 -17.68
CA MET A 1 -40.94 32.87 -16.62
C MET A 1 -40.15 31.65 -17.14
N SER A 2 -40.24 31.25 -18.41
CA SER A 2 -39.47 30.10 -18.96
C SER A 2 -38.00 30.41 -19.25
N LEU A 3 -37.67 31.62 -19.68
CA LEU A 3 -36.30 32.05 -20.01
C LEU A 3 -35.35 32.02 -18.80
N SER A 4 -35.78 32.49 -17.63
CA SER A 4 -34.91 32.54 -16.43
C SER A 4 -34.54 31.14 -15.92
N ARG A 5 -35.45 30.16 -16.03
CA ARG A 5 -35.18 28.76 -15.66
C ARG A 5 -34.19 28.12 -16.65
N SER A 6 -34.28 28.49 -17.93
CA SER A 6 -33.34 28.00 -18.95
C SER A 6 -31.93 28.56 -18.73
N GLU A 7 -31.79 29.83 -18.35
CA GLU A 7 -30.49 30.45 -18.03
C GLU A 7 -29.87 29.86 -16.77
N GLU A 8 -30.67 29.60 -15.74
CA GLU A 8 -30.22 28.94 -14.52
C GLU A 8 -29.72 27.51 -14.81
N MET A 9 -30.46 26.76 -15.62
CA MET A 9 -30.06 25.41 -16.03
C MET A 9 -28.77 25.41 -16.88
N HIS A 10 -28.61 26.43 -17.74
CA HIS A 10 -27.37 26.63 -18.51
C HIS A 10 -26.18 26.91 -17.58
N ARG A 11 -26.34 27.83 -16.62
CA ARG A 11 -25.30 28.15 -15.62
C ARG A 11 -24.92 26.96 -14.75
N LEU A 12 -25.91 26.16 -14.31
CA LEU A 12 -25.65 24.94 -13.55
C LEU A 12 -24.86 23.93 -14.37
N THR A 13 -25.21 23.77 -15.64
CA THR A 13 -24.49 22.87 -16.56
C THR A 13 -23.04 23.31 -16.73
N GLU A 14 -22.80 24.59 -16.99
CA GLU A 14 -21.45 25.15 -17.12
C GLU A 14 -20.65 25.00 -15.82
N ASN A 15 -21.26 25.28 -14.68
CA ASN A 15 -20.62 25.12 -13.37
C ASN A 15 -20.19 23.68 -13.11
N VAL A 16 -21.01 22.68 -13.49
CA VAL A 16 -20.64 21.27 -13.34
C VAL A 16 -19.39 20.95 -14.17
N TYR A 17 -19.35 21.37 -15.43
CA TYR A 17 -18.16 21.18 -16.28
C TYR A 17 -16.93 21.87 -15.68
N LYS A 18 -17.09 23.10 -15.19
CA LYS A 18 -16.03 23.87 -14.55
C LYS A 18 -15.51 23.17 -13.28
N THR A 19 -16.39 22.71 -12.40
CA THR A 19 -16.02 21.94 -11.20
C THR A 19 -15.27 20.66 -11.53
N ILE A 20 -15.70 19.92 -12.56
CA ILE A 20 -15.01 18.70 -12.98
C ILE A 20 -13.59 19.02 -13.46
N MET A 21 -13.44 20.03 -14.33
CA MET A 21 -12.16 20.37 -14.92
C MET A 21 -11.19 20.99 -13.92
N GLU A 22 -11.67 21.90 -13.07
CA GLU A 22 -10.83 22.73 -12.21
C GLU A 22 -10.62 22.14 -10.81
N GLN A 23 -11.50 21.26 -10.33
CA GLN A 23 -11.40 20.71 -8.98
C GLN A 23 -11.28 19.19 -8.98
N PHE A 24 -12.19 18.49 -9.65
CA PHE A 24 -12.21 17.02 -9.61
C PHE A 24 -10.99 16.41 -10.30
N ASN A 25 -10.69 16.82 -11.53
CA ASN A 25 -9.56 16.28 -12.29
C ASN A 25 -8.21 16.52 -11.59
N PRO A 26 -7.91 17.72 -11.06
CA PRO A 26 -6.70 17.93 -10.25
C PRO A 26 -6.66 17.07 -8.98
N SER A 27 -7.78 16.97 -8.26
CA SER A 27 -7.88 16.15 -7.03
C SER A 27 -7.64 14.67 -7.32
N LEU A 28 -8.19 14.15 -8.42
CA LEU A 28 -7.97 12.77 -8.86
C LEU A 28 -6.50 12.52 -9.25
N ARG A 29 -5.84 13.46 -9.92
CA ARG A 29 -4.40 13.35 -10.23
C ARG A 29 -3.56 13.28 -8.96
N ASN A 30 -3.87 14.10 -7.96
CA ASN A 30 -3.22 14.06 -6.66
C ASN A 30 -3.48 12.72 -5.96
N PHE A 31 -4.72 12.23 -5.99
CA PHE A 31 -5.08 10.93 -5.42
C PHE A 31 -4.29 9.77 -6.07
N ILE A 32 -4.14 9.77 -7.40
CA ILE A 32 -3.32 8.79 -8.11
C ILE A 32 -1.85 8.87 -7.68
N ALA A 33 -1.30 10.09 -7.52
CA ALA A 33 0.07 10.26 -7.04
C ALA A 33 0.24 9.71 -5.61
N MET A 34 -0.72 9.96 -4.73
CA MET A 34 -0.73 9.38 -3.37
C MET A 34 -0.83 7.86 -3.41
N GLY A 35 -1.68 7.29 -4.27
CA GLY A 35 -1.78 5.84 -4.46
C GLY A 35 -0.45 5.21 -4.90
N LYS A 36 0.26 5.83 -5.85
CA LYS A 36 1.59 5.37 -6.28
C LYS A 36 2.63 5.46 -5.16
N ASN A 37 2.58 6.51 -4.33
CA ASN A 37 3.46 6.63 -3.18
C ASN A 37 3.17 5.55 -2.13
N TYR A 38 1.90 5.23 -1.91
CA TYR A 38 1.49 4.15 -1.01
C TYR A 38 1.95 2.78 -1.50
N GLU A 39 1.81 2.49 -2.80
CA GLU A 39 2.34 1.28 -3.43
C GLU A 39 3.86 1.14 -3.21
N LYS A 40 4.62 2.22 -3.45
CA LYS A 40 6.07 2.23 -3.21
C LYS A 40 6.42 1.98 -1.74
N ALA A 41 5.69 2.56 -0.80
CA ALA A 41 5.90 2.34 0.62
C ALA A 41 5.66 0.87 0.99
N LEU A 42 4.58 0.26 0.49
CA LEU A 42 4.30 -1.16 0.71
C LEU A 42 5.36 -2.07 0.09
N ALA A 43 5.83 -1.76 -1.12
CA ALA A 43 6.93 -2.50 -1.75
C ALA A 43 8.21 -2.42 -0.90
N GLY A 44 8.53 -1.23 -0.37
CA GLY A 44 9.67 -1.01 0.53
C GLY A 44 9.57 -1.82 1.82
N VAL A 45 8.40 -1.83 2.47
CA VAL A 45 8.15 -2.65 3.67
C VAL A 45 8.28 -4.13 3.35
N THR A 46 7.73 -4.59 2.23
CA THR A 46 7.82 -6.00 1.82
C THR A 46 9.27 -6.43 1.60
N TYR A 47 10.08 -5.57 0.97
CA TYR A 47 11.50 -5.82 0.76
C TYR A 47 12.28 -5.88 2.09
N ALA A 48 12.05 -4.91 2.97
CA ALA A 48 12.68 -4.89 4.31
C ALA A 48 12.28 -6.11 5.15
N ALA A 49 10.99 -6.47 5.14
CA ALA A 49 10.48 -7.66 5.83
C ALA A 49 11.15 -8.94 5.29
N LYS A 50 11.26 -9.09 3.97
CA LYS A 50 11.97 -10.22 3.37
C LYS A 50 13.42 -10.31 3.87
N GLY A 51 14.16 -9.20 3.85
CA GLY A 51 15.54 -9.17 4.35
C GLY A 51 15.65 -9.56 5.83
N TYR A 52 14.70 -9.09 6.65
CA TYR A 52 14.61 -9.47 8.07
C TYR A 52 14.36 -10.97 8.25
N PHE A 53 13.40 -11.56 7.53
CA PHE A 53 13.11 -12.99 7.58
C PHE A 53 14.24 -13.84 6.99
N ASP A 54 14.99 -13.34 6.00
CA ASP A 54 16.19 -13.99 5.46
C ASP A 54 17.32 -14.04 6.49
N ALA A 55 17.58 -12.94 7.21
CA ALA A 55 18.54 -12.92 8.30
C ALA A 55 18.12 -13.85 9.46
N LEU A 56 16.83 -13.84 9.84
CA LEU A 56 16.29 -14.72 10.88
C LEU A 56 16.49 -16.20 10.55
N VAL A 57 16.18 -16.62 9.31
CA VAL A 57 16.37 -18.03 8.92
C VAL A 57 17.83 -18.41 8.90
N LYS A 58 18.72 -17.56 8.40
CA LYS A 58 20.16 -17.83 8.44
C LYS A 58 20.67 -18.02 9.87
N MET A 59 20.20 -17.22 10.82
CA MET A 59 20.52 -17.42 12.24
C MET A 59 19.95 -18.74 12.77
N GLY A 60 18.72 -19.10 12.39
CA GLY A 60 18.12 -20.38 12.73
C GLY A 60 18.89 -21.58 12.16
N GLU A 61 19.47 -21.45 10.96
CA GLU A 61 20.35 -22.47 10.34
C GLU A 61 21.61 -22.67 11.16
N LEU A 62 22.35 -21.59 11.45
CA LEU A 62 23.55 -21.63 12.28
C LEU A 62 23.29 -22.21 13.67
N ALA A 63 22.17 -21.83 14.31
CA ALA A 63 21.77 -22.37 15.61
C ALA A 63 21.35 -23.85 15.55
N SER A 64 20.79 -24.32 14.42
CA SER A 64 20.42 -25.73 14.22
C SER A 64 21.65 -26.64 14.05
N GLU A 65 22.76 -26.09 13.55
CA GLU A 65 24.02 -26.82 13.36
C GLU A 65 24.85 -26.88 14.66
N SER A 66 24.53 -26.06 15.66
CA SER A 66 25.15 -26.06 16.99
C SER A 66 24.75 -27.29 17.81
N GLN A 67 25.71 -27.91 18.51
CA GLN A 67 25.49 -29.04 19.42
C GLN A 67 24.62 -28.69 20.64
N GLY A 68 24.51 -27.42 21.02
CA GLY A 68 23.79 -26.97 22.23
C GLY A 68 22.53 -26.14 21.98
N SER A 69 22.19 -25.82 20.72
CA SER A 69 21.15 -24.80 20.41
C SER A 69 20.13 -25.25 19.36
N LYS A 70 20.05 -26.56 19.08
CA LYS A 70 19.19 -27.13 18.02
C LYS A 70 17.72 -26.71 18.10
N GLU A 71 17.12 -26.68 19.29
CA GLU A 71 15.68 -26.35 19.42
C GLU A 71 15.40 -24.86 19.26
N LEU A 72 16.36 -24.00 19.61
CA LEU A 72 16.31 -22.57 19.27
C LEU A 72 16.34 -22.36 17.75
N GLY A 73 17.14 -23.15 17.02
CA GLY A 73 17.20 -23.11 15.56
C GLY A 73 15.87 -23.45 14.88
N LYS A 74 15.11 -24.42 15.43
CA LYS A 74 13.77 -24.78 14.93
C LYS A 74 12.76 -23.65 15.13
N THR A 75 12.74 -23.03 16.31
CA THR A 75 11.82 -21.92 16.62
C THR A 75 12.06 -20.69 15.73
N LEU A 76 13.33 -20.34 15.49
CA LEU A 76 13.69 -19.20 14.63
C LEU A 76 13.35 -19.43 13.15
N LYS A 77 13.44 -20.68 12.67
CA LYS A 77 13.00 -21.05 11.31
C LYS A 77 11.47 -21.06 11.18
N CYS A 78 10.76 -21.51 12.22
CA CYS A 78 9.30 -21.60 12.23
C CYS A 78 8.62 -20.23 12.14
N GLY A 79 9.24 -19.17 12.68
CA GLY A 79 8.72 -17.79 12.61
C GLY A 79 8.54 -17.20 11.19
N ARG A 80 8.93 -17.93 10.13
CA ARG A 80 8.71 -17.56 8.73
C ARG A 80 7.36 -18.04 8.17
N ASP A 81 6.70 -19.02 8.80
CA ASP A 81 5.42 -19.55 8.31
C ASP A 81 4.27 -19.21 9.29
N PRO A 82 3.35 -18.30 8.94
CA PRO A 82 2.14 -18.07 9.74
C PRO A 82 1.16 -19.25 9.68
N ARG A 83 1.51 -20.35 8.99
CA ARG A 83 0.69 -21.56 8.82
C ARG A 83 1.46 -22.87 9.06
N SER A 84 2.54 -22.88 9.84
CA SER A 84 3.00 -24.15 10.40
C SER A 84 2.04 -24.60 11.52
N PRO A 85 1.70 -25.90 11.62
CA PRO A 85 0.70 -26.41 12.55
C PRO A 85 1.04 -26.20 14.03
#